data_AF-A0AAV5RST8-F1
#
_entry.id   AF-A0AAV5RST8-F1
#
_cell.length_a   1.000
_cell.length_b   1.000
_cell.length_c   1.000
_cell.angle_alpha   90.00
_cell.angle_beta   90.00
_cell.angle_gamma   90.00
#
_symmetry.space_group_name_H-M   'P 1'
#
loop_
_entity.id
_entity.type
_entity.pdbx_description
1 polymer ?
#
loop_
_entity_poly.entity_id
_entity_poly.type
_entity_poly.pdbx_seq_one_letter_code
_entity_poly.pdbx_strand_id
1 'polypeptide(L)'
;MSAPYLQPHAPGQTRVRTRSRRSSSVGPIDLGDTVSGLGTMYESRQSRNRAQERLKRLADEGRNDIDIIKKMWLSFREVNYRHTWVTPLIILILSYSAYFTSGNPTETNPLHKYVAISYRIGDTDMYAKGIKDLTFVFFYMIFFTFLREFMLDVVLRPIPRWLGVTSRHRSKRIIEQLFYVFYYSLSGPFGIYVMYHSDLWLFRTDTMYKTYPDINNPFLFKVFYLGQAAFWAQQACVLALQLEKPRKDHNEMIFHHIVTLLLVWSSYVFHFTKMGLAVYISMDVSDLWLSISKILNYLNSNLTEIVFGLFICVWIYLRHVVNIRILWSVLTQFRTEGNYVLNFATQQYKCWISLPIVFVLIFALQAVNLYWLFLILRILYRIIWQGVTEDTRSDNEEAPDSDSLSDSPDENKKDQ
;
A
#
# COMPACT_ATOMS: atom_id res chain seq x y z
N MET A 1 63.08 61.39 -10.14
CA MET A 1 63.10 60.03 -9.56
C MET A 1 61.98 59.93 -8.54
N SER A 2 60.78 59.53 -8.98
CA SER A 2 59.66 59.10 -8.14
C SER A 2 58.74 58.24 -9.01
N ALA A 3 58.68 56.94 -8.76
CA ALA A 3 57.85 55.98 -9.49
C ALA A 3 56.42 55.96 -8.94
N PRO A 4 55.37 55.76 -9.76
CA PRO A 4 54.03 55.44 -9.26
C PRO A 4 53.88 53.93 -9.03
N TYR A 5 53.28 53.60 -7.89
CA TYR A 5 52.97 52.25 -7.42
C TYR A 5 51.96 51.51 -8.32
N LEU A 6 52.26 50.25 -8.63
CA LEU A 6 51.33 49.26 -9.20
C LEU A 6 50.38 48.73 -8.10
N GLN A 7 49.08 48.72 -8.35
CA GLN A 7 48.09 48.02 -7.52
C GLN A 7 48.11 46.51 -7.80
N PRO A 8 47.97 45.63 -6.78
CA PRO A 8 47.89 44.19 -7.01
C PRO A 8 46.46 43.76 -7.42
N HIS A 9 46.38 42.98 -8.50
CA HIS A 9 45.16 42.30 -8.93
C HIS A 9 44.68 41.28 -7.88
N ALA A 10 43.40 41.35 -7.51
CA ALA A 10 42.73 40.37 -6.67
C ALA A 10 42.55 39.02 -7.42
N PRO A 11 42.78 37.87 -6.77
CA PRO A 11 42.53 36.57 -7.38
C PRO A 11 41.02 36.33 -7.53
N GLY A 12 40.60 36.02 -8.76
CA GLY A 12 39.21 35.75 -9.11
C GLY A 12 38.64 34.58 -8.30
N GLN A 13 37.51 34.84 -7.63
CA GLN A 13 36.69 33.81 -7.02
C GLN A 13 36.17 32.87 -8.12
N THR A 14 36.72 31.67 -8.21
CA THR A 14 36.09 30.57 -8.93
C THR A 14 34.74 30.26 -8.27
N ARG A 15 33.65 30.76 -8.84
CA ARG A 15 32.28 30.32 -8.53
C ARG A 15 32.21 28.82 -8.77
N VAL A 16 32.23 28.03 -7.70
CA VAL A 16 31.79 26.65 -7.72
C VAL A 16 30.35 26.67 -8.24
N ARG A 17 30.12 26.25 -9.48
CA ARG A 17 28.78 25.97 -10.00
C ARG A 17 28.21 24.84 -9.16
N THR A 18 27.50 25.17 -8.09
CA THR A 18 26.53 24.26 -7.50
C THR A 18 25.58 23.85 -8.61
N ARG A 19 25.61 22.57 -9.02
CA ARG A 19 24.57 22.00 -9.88
C ARG A 19 23.23 22.40 -9.27
N SER A 20 22.46 23.23 -9.97
CA SER A 20 21.06 23.48 -9.63
C SER A 20 20.42 22.12 -9.38
N ARG A 21 19.94 21.89 -8.16
CA ARG A 21 19.15 20.70 -7.84
C ARG A 21 17.94 20.78 -8.74
N ARG A 22 17.89 19.87 -9.72
CA ARG A 22 16.75 19.77 -10.63
C ARG A 22 15.51 19.52 -9.79
N SER A 23 14.68 20.54 -9.64
CA SER A 23 13.34 20.42 -9.05
C SER A 23 12.46 19.62 -10.01
N SER A 24 11.60 18.75 -9.49
CA SER A 24 10.64 18.02 -10.31
C SER A 24 9.76 19.01 -11.08
N SER A 25 9.56 18.80 -12.38
CA SER A 25 8.74 19.67 -13.21
C SER A 25 7.23 19.56 -12.93
N VAL A 26 6.82 18.70 -12.01
CA VAL A 26 5.42 18.50 -11.60
C VAL A 26 5.14 19.07 -10.20
N GLY A 27 6.17 19.42 -9.44
CA GLY A 27 6.04 19.79 -8.02
C GLY A 27 5.62 18.61 -7.12
N PRO A 28 5.34 18.83 -5.82
CA PRO A 28 4.91 17.76 -4.91
C PRO A 28 3.55 17.17 -5.30
N ILE A 29 3.49 15.83 -5.47
CA ILE A 29 2.25 15.08 -5.71
C ILE A 29 1.79 14.47 -4.37
N ASP A 30 1.17 15.28 -3.51
CA ASP A 30 0.79 14.90 -2.13
C ASP A 30 -0.48 14.02 -2.02
N LEU A 31 -0.89 13.35 -3.10
CA LEU A 31 -2.10 12.53 -3.16
C LEU A 31 -1.90 11.15 -2.53
N GLY A 32 -2.43 10.87 -1.34
CA GLY A 32 -2.26 9.55 -0.72
C GLY A 32 -0.82 9.26 -0.26
N ASP A 33 -0.11 10.27 0.22
CA ASP A 33 1.26 10.17 0.74
C ASP A 33 1.27 9.93 2.27
N THR A 34 1.61 8.72 2.73
CA THR A 34 1.75 8.36 4.17
C THR A 34 3.11 8.72 4.73
N VAL A 35 3.18 9.41 5.87
CA VAL A 35 4.47 9.69 6.50
C VAL A 35 4.90 8.45 7.30
N SER A 36 6.04 7.86 6.90
CA SER A 36 6.80 6.78 7.56
C SER A 36 5.96 5.78 8.38
N GLY A 37 5.68 4.60 7.82
CA GLY A 37 5.19 3.47 8.61
C GLY A 37 6.23 2.92 9.59
N LEU A 38 5.77 2.13 10.58
CA LEU A 38 6.58 1.54 11.66
C LEU A 38 7.92 0.91 11.21
N GLY A 39 7.97 0.11 10.14
CA GLY A 39 9.24 -0.46 9.62
C GLY A 39 10.23 0.58 9.10
N THR A 40 9.72 1.73 8.61
CA THR A 40 10.55 2.82 8.09
C THR A 40 10.87 3.91 9.12
N MET A 41 10.40 3.77 10.37
CA MET A 41 10.81 4.67 11.45
C MET A 41 12.27 4.39 11.82
N TYR A 42 13.13 5.40 11.68
CA TYR A 42 14.51 5.29 12.16
C TYR A 42 14.50 5.50 13.67
N GLU A 43 15.04 4.55 14.44
CA GLU A 43 15.20 4.70 15.88
C GLU A 43 16.05 5.94 16.19
N SER A 44 15.61 6.74 17.16
CA SER A 44 16.44 7.81 17.70
C SER A 44 17.68 7.21 18.40
N ARG A 45 18.80 7.94 18.38
CA ARG A 45 20.03 7.55 19.09
C ARG A 45 19.76 7.27 20.57
N GLN A 46 18.83 8.03 21.17
CA GLN A 46 18.38 7.87 22.54
C GLN A 46 17.60 6.55 22.78
N SER A 47 16.75 6.12 21.84
CA SER A 47 16.06 4.82 21.90
C SER A 47 17.05 3.66 21.88
N ARG A 48 18.05 3.73 20.98
CA ARG A 48 19.12 2.74 20.86
C ARG A 48 19.97 2.63 22.11
N ASN A 49 20.35 3.77 22.69
CA ASN A 49 21.13 3.79 23.93
C ASN A 49 20.34 3.19 25.10
N ARG A 50 19.05 3.52 25.25
CA ARG A 50 18.17 2.94 26.29
C ARG A 50 17.98 1.44 26.11
N ALA A 51 17.87 0.95 24.87
CA ALA A 51 17.80 -0.48 24.59
C ALA A 51 19.10 -1.22 24.97
N GLN A 52 20.25 -0.64 24.63
CA GLN A 52 21.56 -1.18 25.01
C GLN A 52 21.77 -1.19 26.53
N GLU A 53 21.34 -0.14 27.24
CA GLU A 53 21.38 -0.10 28.71
C GLU A 53 20.49 -1.18 29.34
N ARG A 54 19.29 -1.41 28.79
CA ARG A 54 18.40 -2.49 29.25
C ARG A 54 19.05 -3.86 29.07
N LEU A 55 19.66 -4.10 27.92
CA LEU A 55 20.41 -5.34 27.63
C LEU A 55 21.60 -5.54 28.57
N LYS A 56 22.36 -4.47 28.88
CA LYS A 56 23.47 -4.53 29.85
C LYS A 56 23.00 -4.90 31.25
N ARG A 57 21.94 -4.24 31.77
CA ARG A 57 21.39 -4.55 33.09
C ARG A 57 20.93 -6.01 33.22
N LEU A 58 20.35 -6.57 32.16
CA LEU A 58 19.93 -7.97 32.12
C LEU A 58 21.10 -8.94 31.97
N ALA A 59 22.21 -8.53 31.35
CA ALA A 59 23.41 -9.35 31.28
C ALA A 59 24.00 -9.57 32.68
N ASP A 60 23.85 -8.58 33.56
CA ASP A 60 24.34 -8.61 34.95
C ASP A 60 23.39 -9.36 35.92
N GLU A 61 22.12 -9.59 35.54
CA GLU A 61 21.15 -10.39 36.33
C GLU A 61 21.42 -11.90 36.21
N GLY A 62 21.13 -12.64 37.29
CA GLY A 62 21.52 -14.04 37.53
C GLY A 62 21.15 -15.09 36.46
N ARG A 63 21.71 -16.30 36.62
CA ARG A 63 21.57 -17.43 35.69
C ARG A 63 20.40 -18.38 36.02
N ASN A 64 19.28 -17.84 36.52
CA ASN A 64 18.09 -18.66 36.77
C ASN A 64 17.30 -18.86 35.48
N ASP A 65 16.56 -19.96 35.35
CA ASP A 65 15.76 -20.28 34.15
C ASP A 65 14.76 -19.17 33.78
N ILE A 66 14.18 -18.52 34.79
CA ILE A 66 13.27 -17.37 34.63
C ILE A 66 13.99 -16.17 33.99
N ASP A 67 15.25 -15.94 34.37
CA ASP A 67 16.04 -14.83 33.84
C ASP A 67 16.49 -15.09 32.40
N ILE A 68 16.72 -16.36 32.03
CA ILE A 68 16.96 -16.77 30.64
C ILE A 68 15.72 -16.50 29.78
N ILE A 69 14.53 -16.89 30.23
CA ILE A 69 13.27 -16.63 29.51
C ILE A 69 13.04 -15.12 29.34
N LYS A 70 13.28 -14.32 30.39
CA LYS A 70 13.20 -12.85 30.30
C LYS A 70 14.20 -12.28 29.30
N LYS A 71 15.46 -12.74 29.30
CA LYS A 71 16.49 -12.32 28.34
C LYS A 71 16.09 -12.67 26.90
N MET A 72 15.54 -13.86 26.67
CA MET A 72 15.02 -14.27 25.35
C MET A 72 13.82 -13.42 24.92
N TRP A 73 12.83 -13.21 25.79
CA TRP A 73 11.66 -12.37 25.49
C TRP A 73 12.04 -10.92 25.18
N LEU A 74 12.97 -10.36 25.94
CA LEU A 74 13.45 -8.99 25.74
C LEU A 74 14.26 -8.86 24.46
N SER A 75 15.11 -9.83 24.15
CA SER A 75 15.83 -9.89 22.87
C SER A 75 14.87 -10.04 21.70
N PHE A 76 13.86 -10.91 21.81
CA PHE A 76 12.81 -11.05 20.80
C PHE A 76 12.01 -9.77 20.59
N ARG A 77 11.63 -9.09 21.68
CA ARG A 77 10.92 -7.81 21.62
C ARG A 77 11.77 -6.74 20.94
N GLU A 78 13.06 -6.67 21.25
CA GLU A 78 14.00 -5.72 20.63
C GLU A 78 14.18 -6.00 19.14
N VAL A 79 14.31 -7.27 18.76
CA VAL A 79 14.38 -7.68 17.34
C VAL A 79 13.10 -7.29 16.61
N ASN A 80 11.92 -7.54 17.18
CA ASN A 80 10.65 -7.15 16.55
C ASN A 80 10.43 -5.63 16.48
N TYR A 81 10.95 -4.89 17.46
CA TYR A 81 10.91 -3.44 17.42
C TYR A 81 11.75 -2.88 16.27
N ARG A 82 12.87 -3.53 15.94
CA ARG A 82 13.75 -3.15 14.81
C ARG A 82 13.31 -3.73 13.47
N HIS A 83 12.66 -4.89 13.50
CA HIS A 83 12.27 -5.69 12.35
C HIS A 83 10.86 -6.21 12.57
N THR A 84 9.89 -5.36 12.27
CA THR A 84 8.44 -5.60 12.39
C THR A 84 7.98 -6.83 11.60
N TRP A 85 8.73 -7.23 10.57
CA TRP A 85 8.45 -8.42 9.75
C TRP A 85 8.73 -9.76 10.45
N VAL A 86 9.47 -9.78 11.57
CA VAL A 86 9.91 -11.04 12.23
C VAL A 86 8.74 -11.80 12.86
N THR A 87 7.86 -11.13 13.61
CA THR A 87 6.68 -11.77 14.20
C THR A 87 5.76 -12.41 13.16
N PRO A 88 5.28 -11.69 12.13
CA PRO A 88 4.41 -12.31 11.13
C PRO A 88 5.14 -13.41 10.35
N LEU A 89 6.45 -13.31 10.10
CA LEU A 89 7.23 -14.40 9.51
C LEU A 89 7.22 -15.66 10.38
N ILE A 90 7.44 -15.53 11.69
CA ILE A 90 7.44 -16.68 12.61
C ILE A 90 6.07 -17.36 12.62
N ILE A 91 4.99 -16.58 12.65
CA ILE A 91 3.62 -17.13 12.60
C ILE A 91 3.42 -17.92 11.30
N LEU A 92 3.85 -17.38 10.16
CA LEU A 92 3.76 -18.07 8.87
C LEU A 92 4.60 -19.36 8.87
N ILE A 93 5.88 -19.30 9.28
CA ILE A 93 6.76 -20.46 9.32
C ILE A 93 6.18 -21.55 10.20
N LEU A 94 5.72 -21.22 11.42
CA LEU A 94 5.14 -22.21 12.33
C LEU A 94 3.89 -22.85 11.73
N SER A 95 3.01 -22.03 11.12
CA SER A 95 1.75 -22.52 10.53
C SER A 95 1.98 -23.42 9.32
N TYR A 96 2.84 -22.99 8.38
CA TYR A 96 3.19 -23.78 7.19
C TYR A 96 3.98 -25.03 7.57
N SER A 97 4.92 -24.93 8.51
CA SER A 97 5.70 -26.09 8.98
C SER A 97 4.77 -27.11 9.63
N ALA A 98 3.89 -26.70 10.54
CA ALA A 98 2.91 -27.60 11.16
C ALA A 98 1.96 -28.22 10.12
N TYR A 99 1.56 -27.47 9.09
CA TYR A 99 0.70 -27.96 8.03
C TYR A 99 1.37 -29.02 7.15
N PHE A 100 2.62 -28.78 6.71
CA PHE A 100 3.34 -29.73 5.84
C PHE A 100 3.92 -30.93 6.61
N THR A 101 4.36 -30.74 7.86
CA THR A 101 4.90 -31.83 8.70
C THR A 101 3.81 -32.77 9.23
N SER A 102 2.53 -32.37 9.23
CA SER A 102 1.44 -33.26 9.61
C SER A 102 1.23 -34.42 8.61
N GLY A 103 1.82 -34.35 7.42
CA GLY A 103 1.63 -35.35 6.36
C GLY A 103 0.23 -35.37 5.75
N ASN A 104 -0.65 -34.42 6.14
CA ASN A 104 -2.04 -34.38 5.72
C ASN A 104 -2.39 -33.03 5.07
N PRO A 105 -2.23 -32.90 3.73
CA PRO A 105 -2.54 -31.67 3.00
C PRO A 105 -4.03 -31.55 2.61
N THR A 106 -4.93 -32.30 3.26
CA THR A 106 -6.36 -32.32 2.91
C THR A 106 -7.19 -31.42 3.82
N GLU A 107 -8.46 -31.21 3.48
CA GLU A 107 -9.41 -30.43 4.29
C GLU A 107 -9.63 -30.97 5.72
N THR A 108 -9.23 -32.21 6.00
CA THR A 108 -9.31 -32.81 7.34
C THR A 108 -8.30 -32.19 8.32
N ASN A 109 -7.23 -31.57 7.82
CA ASN A 109 -6.27 -30.86 8.63
C ASN A 109 -6.86 -29.49 9.07
N PRO A 110 -6.91 -29.17 10.37
CA PRO A 110 -7.46 -27.90 10.85
C PRO A 110 -6.70 -26.68 10.32
N LEU A 111 -5.44 -26.84 9.88
CA LEU A 111 -4.64 -25.78 9.30
C LEU A 111 -4.93 -25.52 7.81
N HIS A 112 -5.62 -26.45 7.12
CA HIS A 112 -5.94 -26.33 5.70
C HIS A 112 -6.71 -25.04 5.38
N LYS A 113 -7.65 -24.65 6.24
CA LYS A 113 -8.47 -23.43 6.09
C LYS A 113 -7.69 -22.12 6.12
N TYR A 114 -6.44 -22.14 6.58
CA TYR A 114 -5.56 -20.96 6.59
C TYR A 114 -4.62 -20.98 5.38
N VAL A 115 -4.07 -22.15 5.04
CA VAL A 115 -3.01 -22.30 4.04
C VAL A 115 -3.54 -22.47 2.62
N ALA A 116 -4.72 -23.08 2.46
CA ALA A 116 -5.29 -23.42 1.16
C ALA A 116 -6.74 -22.94 1.03
N ILE A 117 -7.18 -22.76 -0.22
CA ILE A 117 -8.56 -22.40 -0.53
C ILE A 117 -9.48 -23.57 -0.15
N SER A 118 -10.48 -23.27 0.69
CA SER A 118 -11.47 -24.26 1.16
C SER A 118 -12.65 -24.43 0.20
N TYR A 119 -13.42 -25.51 0.37
CA TYR A 119 -14.70 -25.79 -0.29
C TYR A 119 -14.59 -26.16 -1.77
N ARG A 120 -13.67 -27.06 -2.08
CA ARG A 120 -13.59 -27.63 -3.43
C ARG A 120 -14.82 -28.51 -3.72
N ILE A 121 -15.40 -28.36 -4.90
CA ILE A 121 -16.60 -29.12 -5.32
C ILE A 121 -16.17 -30.35 -6.14
N GLY A 122 -16.19 -31.52 -5.50
CA GLY A 122 -15.74 -32.77 -6.11
C GLY A 122 -14.34 -32.64 -6.72
N ASP A 123 -14.15 -33.23 -7.89
CA ASP A 123 -12.88 -33.17 -8.62
C ASP A 123 -12.78 -31.99 -9.60
N THR A 124 -13.73 -31.05 -9.55
CA THR A 124 -13.75 -29.88 -10.45
C THR A 124 -12.78 -28.78 -10.00
N ASP A 125 -12.57 -27.78 -10.87
CA ASP A 125 -11.87 -26.51 -10.55
C ASP A 125 -12.79 -25.47 -9.87
N MET A 126 -13.99 -25.88 -9.46
CA MET A 126 -14.99 -24.99 -8.88
C MET A 126 -14.99 -25.06 -7.36
N TYR A 127 -15.09 -23.88 -6.75
CA TYR A 127 -15.06 -23.72 -5.31
C TYR A 127 -16.32 -22.98 -4.83
N ALA A 128 -16.98 -23.56 -3.83
CA ALA A 128 -18.07 -22.90 -3.12
C ALA A 128 -17.51 -21.85 -2.13
N LYS A 129 -18.39 -21.16 -1.42
CA LYS A 129 -18.03 -20.13 -0.45
C LYS A 129 -18.48 -20.52 0.95
N GLY A 130 -17.79 -20.03 1.98
CA GLY A 130 -18.24 -20.20 3.36
C GLY A 130 -17.31 -19.57 4.40
N ILE A 131 -17.60 -19.80 5.68
CA ILE A 131 -16.92 -19.11 6.79
C ILE A 131 -15.41 -19.35 6.88
N LYS A 132 -14.92 -20.54 6.48
CA LYS A 132 -13.48 -20.84 6.34
C LYS A 132 -12.74 -19.86 5.40
N ASP A 133 -13.43 -19.19 4.48
CA ASP A 133 -12.80 -18.18 3.63
C ASP A 133 -12.38 -16.94 4.44
N LEU A 134 -13.08 -16.61 5.54
CA LEU A 134 -12.65 -15.54 6.45
C LEU A 134 -11.37 -15.92 7.18
N THR A 135 -11.22 -17.18 7.58
CA THR A 135 -9.97 -17.64 8.21
C THR A 135 -8.80 -17.56 7.25
N PHE A 136 -9.03 -17.86 5.97
CA PHE A 136 -8.04 -17.65 4.91
C PHE A 136 -7.69 -16.17 4.78
N VAL A 137 -8.67 -15.27 4.71
CA VAL A 137 -8.46 -13.81 4.62
C VAL A 137 -7.63 -13.30 5.80
N PHE A 138 -7.98 -13.65 7.04
CA PHE A 138 -7.22 -13.22 8.23
C PHE A 138 -5.79 -13.76 8.25
N PHE A 139 -5.58 -15.00 7.84
CA PHE A 139 -4.23 -15.55 7.75
C PHE A 139 -3.40 -14.85 6.67
N TYR A 140 -4.01 -14.55 5.52
CA TYR A 140 -3.33 -13.82 4.45
C TYR A 140 -3.11 -12.33 4.77
N MET A 141 -3.88 -11.72 5.69
CA MET A 141 -3.53 -10.41 6.23
C MET A 141 -2.18 -10.45 6.97
N ILE A 142 -1.88 -11.54 7.69
CA ILE A 142 -0.57 -11.74 8.33
C ILE A 142 0.52 -11.90 7.26
N PHE A 143 0.23 -12.68 6.20
CA PHE A 143 1.13 -12.80 5.05
C PHE A 143 1.43 -11.45 4.41
N PHE A 144 0.42 -10.62 4.12
CA PHE A 144 0.62 -9.30 3.53
C PHE A 144 1.33 -8.32 4.47
N THR A 145 1.12 -8.45 5.78
CA THR A 145 1.87 -7.68 6.78
C THR A 145 3.35 -8.06 6.76
N PHE A 146 3.67 -9.36 6.75
CA PHE A 146 5.04 -9.82 6.55
C PHE A 146 5.62 -9.33 5.23
N LEU A 147 4.91 -9.54 4.11
CA LEU A 147 5.38 -9.18 2.78
C LEU A 147 5.69 -7.70 2.69
N ARG A 148 4.81 -6.83 3.19
CA ARG A 148 5.02 -5.39 3.24
C ARG A 148 6.26 -5.03 4.02
N GLU A 149 6.31 -5.39 5.31
CA GLU A 149 7.41 -4.97 6.18
C GLU A 149 8.76 -5.55 5.70
N PHE A 150 8.78 -6.80 5.22
CA PHE A 150 9.98 -7.41 4.66
C PHE A 150 10.45 -6.70 3.39
N MET A 151 9.52 -6.36 2.49
CA MET A 151 9.85 -5.63 1.28
C MET A 151 10.39 -4.22 1.60
N LEU A 152 9.75 -3.48 2.50
CA LEU A 152 10.18 -2.13 2.88
C LEU A 152 11.55 -2.13 3.58
N ASP A 153 11.78 -3.05 4.52
CA ASP A 153 12.98 -3.05 5.36
C ASP A 153 14.20 -3.72 4.74
N VAL A 154 13.97 -4.78 3.94
CA VAL A 154 15.04 -5.66 3.44
C VAL A 154 15.25 -5.45 1.95
N VAL A 155 14.21 -5.68 1.15
CA VAL A 155 14.35 -5.78 -0.32
C VAL A 155 14.47 -4.41 -0.99
N LEU A 156 13.62 -3.45 -0.63
CA LEU A 156 13.50 -2.16 -1.30
C LEU A 156 14.40 -1.08 -0.68
N ARG A 157 14.83 -1.26 0.57
CA ARG A 157 15.70 -0.33 1.30
C ARG A 157 16.99 0.10 0.57
N PRO A 158 17.71 -0.76 -0.18
CA PRO A 158 18.91 -0.33 -0.91
C PRO A 158 18.60 0.50 -2.18
N ILE A 159 17.41 0.39 -2.76
CA ILE A 159 17.08 0.93 -4.09
C ILE A 159 17.24 2.46 -4.18
N PRO A 160 16.73 3.28 -3.24
CA PRO A 160 16.91 4.74 -3.34
C PRO A 160 18.39 5.17 -3.35
N ARG A 161 19.26 4.42 -2.66
CA ARG A 161 20.70 4.70 -2.67
C ARG A 161 21.33 4.39 -4.03
N TRP A 162 20.93 3.28 -4.66
CA TRP A 162 21.35 2.94 -6.01
C TRP A 162 20.87 3.95 -7.05
N LEU A 163 19.71 4.56 -6.81
CA LEU A 163 19.17 5.65 -7.65
C LEU A 163 19.77 7.03 -7.32
N GLY A 164 20.75 7.12 -6.41
CA GLY A 164 21.44 8.36 -6.08
C GLY A 164 20.62 9.34 -5.20
N VAL A 165 19.58 8.87 -4.52
CA VAL A 165 18.74 9.71 -3.65
C VAL A 165 19.38 9.81 -2.26
N THR A 166 19.79 11.03 -1.89
CA THR A 166 20.46 11.30 -0.60
C THR A 166 19.50 11.72 0.52
N SER A 167 18.32 12.25 0.17
CA SER A 167 17.33 12.71 1.16
C SER A 167 16.65 11.52 1.82
N ARG A 168 16.67 11.51 3.16
CA ARG A 168 15.99 10.48 3.97
C ARG A 168 14.49 10.47 3.74
N HIS A 169 13.86 11.64 3.68
CA HIS A 169 12.42 11.75 3.43
C HIS A 169 12.04 11.18 2.06
N ARG A 170 12.69 11.64 0.98
CA ARG A 170 12.42 11.14 -0.39
C ARG A 170 12.69 9.64 -0.52
N SER A 171 13.74 9.14 0.12
CA SER A 171 14.05 7.71 0.11
C SER A 171 12.90 6.87 0.69
N LYS A 172 12.28 7.30 1.80
CA LYS A 172 11.13 6.59 2.39
C LYS A 172 9.93 6.59 1.46
N ARG A 173 9.57 7.73 0.89
CA ARG A 173 8.45 7.84 -0.06
C ARG A 173 8.64 6.94 -1.28
N ILE A 174 9.85 6.90 -1.83
CA ILE A 174 10.19 6.01 -2.94
C ILE A 174 10.04 4.55 -2.53
N ILE A 175 10.52 4.15 -1.35
CA ILE A 175 10.39 2.76 -0.86
C ILE A 175 8.91 2.36 -0.70
N GLU A 176 8.09 3.24 -0.10
CA GLU A 176 6.64 3.00 0.04
C GLU A 176 5.95 2.85 -1.32
N GLN A 177 6.23 3.75 -2.28
CA GLN A 177 5.65 3.66 -3.62
C GLN A 177 6.17 2.44 -4.40
N LEU A 178 7.42 2.03 -4.21
CA LEU A 178 7.98 0.82 -4.84
C LEU A 178 7.27 -0.44 -4.36
N PHE A 179 6.85 -0.51 -3.10
CA PHE A 179 6.04 -1.62 -2.60
C PHE A 179 4.69 -1.72 -3.34
N TYR A 180 4.00 -0.58 -3.52
CA TYR A 180 2.75 -0.56 -4.28
C TYR A 180 2.96 -0.89 -5.75
N VAL A 181 4.03 -0.40 -6.39
CA VAL A 181 4.39 -0.81 -7.76
C VAL A 181 4.61 -2.32 -7.83
N PHE A 182 5.38 -2.90 -6.91
CA PHE A 182 5.58 -4.35 -6.84
C PHE A 182 4.24 -5.09 -6.74
N TYR A 183 3.39 -4.72 -5.77
CA TYR A 183 2.11 -5.40 -5.57
C TYR A 183 1.18 -5.27 -6.79
N TYR A 184 0.93 -4.06 -7.28
CA TYR A 184 0.00 -3.83 -8.40
C TYR A 184 0.54 -4.33 -9.74
N SER A 185 1.87 -4.45 -9.91
CA SER A 185 2.47 -5.10 -11.08
C SER A 185 2.22 -6.62 -11.12
N LEU A 186 1.92 -7.23 -9.97
CA LEU A 186 1.55 -8.65 -9.85
C LEU A 186 0.02 -8.81 -9.89
N SER A 187 -0.70 -8.04 -9.08
CA SER A 187 -2.15 -8.18 -8.94
C SER A 187 -2.90 -7.70 -10.18
N GLY A 188 -2.47 -6.61 -10.83
CA GLY A 188 -3.13 -6.04 -12.01
C GLY A 188 -3.17 -7.04 -13.17
N PRO A 189 -2.02 -7.55 -13.66
CA PRO A 189 -2.00 -8.58 -14.68
C PRO A 189 -2.70 -9.87 -14.28
N PHE A 190 -2.60 -10.31 -13.01
CA PHE A 190 -3.31 -11.49 -12.54
C PHE A 190 -4.83 -11.29 -12.57
N GLY A 191 -5.32 -10.12 -12.18
CA GLY A 191 -6.73 -9.75 -12.28
C GLY A 191 -7.22 -9.68 -13.72
N ILE A 192 -6.44 -9.10 -14.63
CA ILE A 192 -6.74 -9.09 -16.07
C ILE A 192 -6.79 -10.52 -16.63
N TYR A 193 -5.87 -11.38 -16.22
CA TYR A 193 -5.86 -12.80 -16.61
C TYR A 193 -7.12 -13.53 -16.13
N VAL A 194 -7.54 -13.33 -14.87
CA VAL A 194 -8.79 -13.87 -14.33
C VAL A 194 -10.00 -13.31 -15.10
N MET A 195 -9.99 -12.01 -15.42
CA MET A 195 -11.06 -11.39 -16.20
C MET A 195 -11.16 -11.96 -17.61
N TYR A 196 -10.02 -12.19 -18.28
CA TYR A 196 -9.96 -12.80 -19.61
C TYR A 196 -10.54 -14.21 -19.65
N HIS A 197 -10.28 -15.00 -18.60
CA HIS A 197 -10.84 -16.36 -18.44
C HIS A 197 -12.25 -16.37 -17.82
N SER A 198 -12.85 -15.19 -17.62
CA SER A 198 -14.23 -15.05 -17.20
C SER A 198 -15.06 -14.39 -18.30
N ASP A 199 -16.37 -14.37 -18.13
CA ASP A 199 -17.29 -13.73 -19.06
C ASP A 199 -17.37 -12.18 -18.89
N LEU A 200 -16.38 -11.58 -18.22
CA LEU A 200 -16.31 -10.14 -17.91
C LEU A 200 -15.30 -9.37 -18.77
N TRP A 201 -14.77 -9.96 -19.84
CA TRP A 201 -13.76 -9.32 -20.68
C TRP A 201 -14.13 -7.87 -21.06
N LEU A 202 -13.20 -6.94 -20.83
CA LEU A 202 -13.36 -5.49 -21.02
C LEU A 202 -14.56 -4.89 -20.26
N PHE A 203 -14.72 -5.30 -19.00
CA PHE A 203 -15.73 -4.76 -18.08
C PHE A 203 -17.16 -4.85 -18.65
N ARG A 204 -17.46 -5.96 -19.31
CA ARG A 204 -18.80 -6.25 -19.83
C ARG A 204 -19.78 -6.43 -18.67
N THR A 205 -20.91 -5.72 -18.71
CA THR A 205 -21.83 -5.62 -17.56
C THR A 205 -23.02 -6.56 -17.63
N ASP A 206 -23.45 -7.02 -18.80
CA ASP A 206 -24.65 -7.87 -18.93
C ASP A 206 -24.46 -9.23 -18.27
N THR A 207 -23.26 -9.78 -18.32
CA THR A 207 -22.89 -11.05 -17.69
C THR A 207 -22.86 -11.00 -16.17
N MET A 208 -22.82 -9.80 -15.56
CA MET A 208 -22.92 -9.63 -14.11
C MET A 208 -24.30 -10.01 -13.56
N TYR A 209 -25.34 -10.02 -14.41
CA TYR A 209 -26.72 -10.32 -14.00
C TYR A 209 -27.27 -11.58 -14.64
N LYS A 210 -26.91 -11.87 -15.89
CA LYS A 210 -27.46 -13.00 -16.65
C LYS A 210 -27.17 -14.35 -16.00
N THR A 211 -25.98 -14.53 -15.44
CA THR A 211 -25.57 -15.77 -14.77
C THR A 211 -25.81 -15.75 -13.26
N TYR A 212 -26.32 -14.63 -12.72
CA TYR A 212 -26.49 -14.47 -11.28
C TYR A 212 -27.60 -15.39 -10.75
N PRO A 213 -27.35 -16.19 -9.69
CA PRO A 213 -26.25 -16.04 -8.73
C PRO A 213 -25.03 -16.91 -9.06
N ASP A 214 -23.83 -16.30 -9.08
CA ASP A 214 -22.58 -17.03 -9.23
C ASP A 214 -22.16 -17.65 -7.87
N ILE A 215 -22.71 -18.82 -7.55
CA ILE A 215 -22.49 -19.51 -6.27
C ILE A 215 -21.06 -20.05 -6.17
N ASN A 216 -20.58 -20.61 -7.28
CA ASN A 216 -19.29 -21.29 -7.36
C ASN A 216 -18.33 -20.46 -8.22
N ASN A 217 -17.08 -20.37 -7.80
CA ASN A 217 -16.06 -19.61 -8.51
C ASN A 217 -14.91 -20.55 -8.91
N PRO A 218 -14.31 -20.37 -10.10
CA PRO A 218 -13.07 -21.06 -10.47
C PRO A 218 -11.96 -20.81 -9.45
N PHE A 219 -11.01 -21.75 -9.34
CA PHE A 219 -9.93 -21.67 -8.35
C PHE A 219 -9.19 -20.35 -8.39
N LEU A 220 -8.68 -19.96 -9.57
CA LEU A 220 -7.89 -18.73 -9.73
C LEU A 220 -8.70 -17.47 -9.44
N PHE A 221 -9.99 -17.47 -9.79
CA PHE A 221 -10.89 -16.38 -9.44
C PHE A 221 -11.00 -16.25 -7.92
N LYS A 222 -11.24 -17.36 -7.22
CA LYS A 222 -11.40 -17.36 -5.76
C LYS A 222 -10.10 -16.98 -5.04
N VAL A 223 -8.95 -17.47 -5.51
CA VAL A 223 -7.62 -17.08 -4.99
C VAL A 223 -7.40 -15.58 -5.15
N PHE A 224 -7.63 -15.04 -6.35
CA PHE A 224 -7.49 -13.61 -6.61
C PHE A 224 -8.40 -12.80 -5.69
N TYR A 225 -9.68 -13.18 -5.61
CA TYR A 225 -10.68 -12.44 -4.85
C TYR A 225 -10.38 -12.41 -3.34
N LEU A 226 -10.08 -13.57 -2.74
CA LEU A 226 -9.77 -13.65 -1.31
C LEU A 226 -8.40 -13.04 -0.99
N GLY A 227 -7.43 -13.18 -1.89
CA GLY A 227 -6.13 -12.52 -1.78
C GLY A 227 -6.27 -10.99 -1.77
N GLN A 228 -7.08 -10.44 -2.67
CA GLN A 228 -7.39 -9.01 -2.68
C GLN A 228 -8.14 -8.57 -1.43
N ALA A 229 -9.14 -9.34 -0.99
CA ALA A 229 -9.84 -9.06 0.26
C ALA A 229 -8.87 -9.01 1.45
N ALA A 230 -7.91 -9.93 1.52
CA ALA A 230 -6.88 -9.95 2.56
C ALA A 230 -5.92 -8.76 2.47
N PHE A 231 -5.46 -8.39 1.27
CA PHE A 231 -4.59 -7.23 1.09
C PHE A 231 -5.29 -5.93 1.50
N TRP A 232 -6.53 -5.72 1.03
CA TRP A 232 -7.30 -4.51 1.36
C TRP A 232 -7.72 -4.45 2.83
N ALA A 233 -8.06 -5.59 3.45
CA ALA A 233 -8.31 -5.66 4.89
C ALA A 233 -7.03 -5.36 5.68
N GLN A 234 -5.87 -5.87 5.25
CA GLN A 234 -4.58 -5.57 5.86
C GLN A 234 -4.27 -4.07 5.77
N GLN A 235 -4.46 -3.46 4.60
CA GLN A 235 -4.26 -2.03 4.39
C GLN A 235 -5.20 -1.19 5.26
N ALA A 236 -6.46 -1.62 5.43
CA ALA A 236 -7.40 -0.97 6.34
C ALA A 236 -6.95 -1.04 7.80
N CYS A 237 -6.42 -2.17 8.26
CA CYS A 237 -5.87 -2.29 9.61
C CYS A 237 -4.68 -1.36 9.83
N VAL A 238 -3.78 -1.25 8.85
CA VAL A 238 -2.64 -0.31 8.90
C VAL A 238 -3.13 1.13 9.07
N LEU A 239 -4.17 1.52 8.31
CA LEU A 239 -4.76 2.85 8.38
C LEU A 239 -5.49 3.09 9.72
N ALA A 240 -6.33 2.15 10.15
CA ALA A 240 -7.18 2.28 11.34
C ALA A 240 -6.37 2.31 12.65
N LEU A 241 -5.30 1.51 12.72
CA LEU A 241 -4.38 1.51 13.86
C LEU A 241 -3.40 2.68 13.85
N GLN A 242 -3.51 3.59 12.86
CA GLN A 242 -2.62 4.74 12.68
C GLN A 242 -1.13 4.35 12.75
N LEU A 243 -0.80 3.17 12.19
CA LEU A 243 0.58 2.70 12.10
C LEU A 243 1.43 3.60 11.17
N GLU A 244 0.75 4.48 10.44
CA GLU A 244 1.30 5.54 9.60
C GLU A 244 0.68 6.88 10.01
N LYS A 245 1.45 7.97 9.97
CA LYS A 245 0.94 9.29 10.39
C LYS A 245 -0.23 9.73 9.49
N PRO A 246 -1.30 10.33 10.05
CA PRO A 246 -2.45 10.79 9.27
C PRO A 246 -2.05 11.74 8.15
N ARG A 247 -2.61 11.49 6.97
CA ARG A 247 -2.45 12.30 5.75
C ARG A 247 -3.36 13.53 5.78
N LYS A 248 -3.19 14.44 4.82
CA LYS A 248 -4.11 15.57 4.62
C LYS A 248 -5.51 15.14 4.16
N ASP A 249 -5.58 14.02 3.44
CA ASP A 249 -6.80 13.36 2.94
C ASP A 249 -7.19 12.14 3.81
N HIS A 250 -6.82 12.14 5.10
CA HIS A 250 -7.01 10.97 5.98
C HIS A 250 -8.49 10.59 6.15
N ASN A 251 -9.38 11.58 6.27
CA ASN A 251 -10.81 11.33 6.48
C ASN A 251 -11.44 10.72 5.23
N GLU A 252 -11.08 11.22 4.06
CA GLU A 252 -11.53 10.70 2.77
C GLU A 252 -10.98 9.29 2.52
N MET A 253 -9.72 9.02 2.91
CA MET A 253 -9.13 7.68 2.88
C MET A 253 -9.83 6.72 3.85
N ILE A 254 -10.22 7.14 5.07
CA ILE A 254 -11.00 6.31 6.00
C ILE A 254 -12.36 6.00 5.41
N PHE A 255 -13.08 7.02 4.94
CA PHE A 255 -14.38 6.84 4.32
C PHE A 255 -14.31 5.88 3.12
N HIS A 256 -13.27 6.04 2.28
CA HIS A 256 -12.98 5.11 1.20
C HIS A 256 -12.78 3.67 1.67
N HIS A 257 -11.99 3.45 2.73
CA HIS A 257 -11.74 2.10 3.26
C HIS A 257 -13.01 1.48 3.84
N ILE A 258 -13.88 2.27 4.48
CA ILE A 258 -15.19 1.79 4.94
C ILE A 258 -16.04 1.36 3.73
N VAL A 259 -16.16 2.20 2.70
CA VAL A 259 -16.95 1.90 1.50
C VAL A 259 -16.40 0.68 0.75
N THR A 260 -15.09 0.60 0.56
CA THR A 260 -14.46 -0.51 -0.15
C THR A 260 -14.56 -1.82 0.63
N LEU A 261 -14.35 -1.83 1.95
CA LEU A 261 -14.56 -3.03 2.77
C LEU A 261 -16.02 -3.50 2.72
N LEU A 262 -16.99 -2.58 2.75
CA LEU A 262 -18.41 -2.90 2.59
C LEU A 262 -18.71 -3.46 1.20
N LEU A 263 -18.11 -2.90 0.15
CA LEU A 263 -18.22 -3.43 -1.22
C LEU A 263 -17.66 -4.85 -1.29
N VAL A 264 -16.44 -5.09 -0.78
CA VAL A 264 -15.79 -6.41 -0.78
C VAL A 264 -16.62 -7.44 0.00
N TRP A 265 -17.08 -7.08 1.20
CA TRP A 265 -17.89 -7.95 2.03
C TRP A 265 -19.23 -8.29 1.37
N SER A 266 -19.99 -7.27 0.96
CA SER A 266 -21.32 -7.47 0.38
C SER A 266 -21.25 -8.21 -0.96
N SER A 267 -20.28 -7.90 -1.81
CA SER A 267 -20.11 -8.60 -3.09
C SER A 267 -19.76 -10.07 -2.93
N TYR A 268 -18.93 -10.43 -1.94
CA TYR A 268 -18.61 -11.83 -1.67
C TYR A 268 -19.79 -12.56 -1.03
N VAL A 269 -20.40 -12.01 0.02
CA VAL A 269 -21.51 -12.67 0.74
C VAL A 269 -22.74 -12.82 -0.15
N PHE A 270 -23.10 -11.79 -0.92
CA PHE A 270 -24.30 -11.78 -1.76
C PHE A 270 -24.06 -12.14 -3.23
N HIS A 271 -22.94 -12.79 -3.57
CA HIS A 271 -22.66 -13.34 -4.91
C HIS A 271 -22.52 -12.30 -6.05
N PHE A 272 -22.22 -11.03 -5.73
CA PHE A 272 -21.89 -10.01 -6.74
C PHE A 272 -20.37 -9.96 -7.03
N THR A 273 -19.70 -11.11 -6.99
CA THR A 273 -18.24 -11.23 -7.14
C THR A 273 -17.76 -10.73 -8.50
N LYS A 274 -18.57 -10.87 -9.56
CA LYS A 274 -18.28 -10.33 -10.88
C LYS A 274 -18.14 -8.80 -10.91
N MET A 275 -19.03 -8.09 -10.21
CA MET A 275 -18.89 -6.64 -10.02
C MET A 275 -17.65 -6.31 -9.20
N GLY A 276 -17.43 -7.08 -8.12
CA GLY A 276 -16.24 -6.93 -7.27
C GLY A 276 -14.94 -7.09 -8.05
N LEU A 277 -14.83 -8.09 -8.94
CA LEU A 277 -13.67 -8.30 -9.80
C LEU A 277 -13.40 -7.10 -10.70
N ALA A 278 -14.45 -6.56 -11.35
CA ALA A 278 -14.34 -5.37 -12.19
C ALA A 278 -13.84 -4.14 -11.40
N VAL A 279 -14.34 -3.96 -10.16
CA VAL A 279 -13.89 -2.88 -9.28
C VAL A 279 -12.43 -3.09 -8.87
N TYR A 280 -12.02 -4.28 -8.44
CA TYR A 280 -10.62 -4.56 -8.08
C TYR A 280 -9.63 -4.25 -9.21
N ILE A 281 -9.91 -4.74 -10.42
CA ILE A 281 -9.00 -4.53 -11.56
C ILE A 281 -8.89 -3.04 -11.92
N SER A 282 -10.03 -2.33 -11.94
CA SER A 282 -10.02 -0.90 -12.26
C SER A 282 -9.25 -0.09 -11.21
N MET A 283 -9.32 -0.52 -9.95
CA MET A 283 -8.58 0.08 -8.84
C MET A 283 -7.07 -0.14 -8.96
N ASP A 284 -6.63 -1.38 -9.01
CA ASP A 284 -5.21 -1.75 -8.96
C ASP A 284 -4.42 -1.22 -10.15
N VAL A 285 -4.97 -1.33 -11.36
CA VAL A 285 -4.27 -0.90 -12.58
C VAL A 285 -4.06 0.62 -12.58
N SER A 286 -5.02 1.40 -12.06
CA SER A 286 -4.84 2.86 -11.96
C SER A 286 -3.87 3.25 -10.85
N ASP A 287 -3.85 2.53 -9.73
CA ASP A 287 -2.92 2.79 -8.62
C ASP A 287 -1.46 2.45 -8.98
N LEU A 288 -1.25 1.46 -9.86
CA LEU A 288 0.08 1.19 -10.43
C LEU A 288 0.66 2.44 -11.11
N TRP A 289 -0.11 3.09 -11.99
CA TRP A 289 0.34 4.29 -12.69
C TRP A 289 0.51 5.49 -11.75
N LEU A 290 -0.34 5.61 -10.72
CA LEU A 290 -0.17 6.61 -9.67
C LEU A 290 1.19 6.45 -8.98
N SER A 291 1.51 5.24 -8.50
CA SER A 291 2.76 4.98 -7.79
C SER A 291 4.00 5.16 -8.67
N ILE A 292 3.94 4.75 -9.95
CA ILE A 292 5.04 5.01 -10.90
C ILE A 292 5.24 6.52 -11.10
N SER A 293 4.16 7.28 -11.29
CA SER A 293 4.24 8.73 -11.51
C SER A 293 4.91 9.45 -10.32
N LYS A 294 4.60 9.04 -9.09
CA LYS A 294 5.22 9.56 -7.87
C LYS A 294 6.69 9.21 -7.75
N ILE A 295 7.08 7.97 -8.03
CA ILE A 295 8.49 7.56 -7.99
C ILE A 295 9.31 8.42 -8.96
N LEU A 296 8.83 8.58 -10.20
CA LEU A 296 9.50 9.43 -11.19
C LEU A 296 9.60 10.89 -10.73
N ASN A 297 8.55 11.39 -10.07
CA ASN A 297 8.53 12.72 -9.49
C ASN A 297 9.61 12.88 -8.40
N TYR A 298 9.70 11.95 -7.45
CA TYR A 298 10.73 12.01 -6.40
C TYR A 298 12.17 11.86 -6.93
N LEU A 299 12.32 11.19 -8.07
CA LEU A 299 13.59 11.05 -8.80
C LEU A 299 13.89 12.24 -9.72
N ASN A 300 12.98 13.21 -9.84
CA ASN A 300 13.10 14.36 -10.74
C ASN A 300 13.38 13.95 -12.20
N SER A 301 12.72 12.87 -12.66
CA SER A 301 12.90 12.32 -14.02
C SER A 301 12.20 13.19 -15.07
N ASN A 302 12.77 13.26 -16.27
CA ASN A 302 12.14 13.93 -17.43
C ASN A 302 10.83 13.25 -17.87
N LEU A 303 10.66 11.96 -17.52
CA LEU A 303 9.46 11.19 -17.88
C LEU A 303 8.27 11.46 -16.95
N THR A 304 8.46 12.25 -15.88
CA THR A 304 7.43 12.49 -14.86
C THR A 304 6.15 13.05 -15.48
N GLU A 305 6.26 14.07 -16.33
CA GLU A 305 5.09 14.70 -16.98
C GLU A 305 4.35 13.73 -17.91
N ILE A 306 5.08 12.94 -18.69
CA ILE A 306 4.51 11.97 -19.63
C ILE A 306 3.75 10.89 -18.88
N VAL A 307 4.36 10.32 -17.84
CA VAL A 307 3.74 9.27 -17.03
C VAL A 307 2.60 9.81 -16.17
N PHE A 308 2.70 11.05 -15.67
CA PHE A 308 1.61 11.72 -14.97
C PHE A 308 0.40 11.95 -15.89
N GLY A 309 0.63 12.40 -17.13
CA GLY A 309 -0.43 12.52 -18.13
C GLY A 309 -1.09 11.17 -18.45
N LEU A 310 -0.29 10.12 -18.64
CA LEU A 310 -0.79 8.75 -18.84
C LEU A 310 -1.61 8.26 -17.64
N PHE A 311 -1.13 8.51 -16.42
CA PHE A 311 -1.86 8.22 -15.18
C PHE A 311 -3.25 8.87 -15.18
N ILE A 312 -3.37 10.15 -15.56
CA ILE A 312 -4.66 10.84 -15.62
C ILE A 312 -5.61 10.16 -16.61
N CYS A 313 -5.13 9.81 -17.81
CA CYS A 313 -5.93 9.10 -18.80
C CYS A 313 -6.42 7.75 -18.28
N VAL A 314 -5.53 6.97 -17.66
CA VAL A 314 -5.87 5.66 -17.09
C VAL A 314 -6.84 5.81 -15.92
N TRP A 315 -6.63 6.79 -15.04
CA TRP A 315 -7.53 7.10 -13.93
C TRP A 315 -8.93 7.43 -14.42
N ILE A 316 -9.08 8.33 -15.40
CA ILE A 316 -10.38 8.71 -15.94
C ILE A 316 -11.10 7.50 -16.53
N TYR A 317 -10.40 6.70 -17.34
CA TYR A 317 -11.00 5.53 -17.95
C TYR A 317 -11.42 4.48 -16.91
N LEU A 318 -10.50 4.04 -16.06
CA LEU A 318 -10.75 2.94 -15.12
C LEU A 318 -11.61 3.37 -13.92
N ARG A 319 -11.36 4.52 -13.30
CA ARG A 319 -12.07 4.94 -12.10
C ARG A 319 -13.41 5.63 -12.38
N HIS A 320 -13.60 6.22 -13.57
CA HIS A 320 -14.83 6.92 -13.90
C HIS A 320 -15.61 6.26 -15.03
N VAL A 321 -15.04 6.05 -16.22
CA VAL A 321 -15.81 5.51 -17.35
C VAL A 321 -16.32 4.10 -17.03
N VAL A 322 -15.45 3.21 -16.54
CA VAL A 322 -15.84 1.85 -16.15
C VAL A 322 -16.82 1.86 -14.97
N ASN A 323 -16.58 2.69 -13.96
CA ASN A 323 -17.41 2.74 -12.76
C ASN A 323 -18.81 3.32 -13.06
N ILE A 324 -18.90 4.40 -13.83
CA ILE A 324 -20.16 4.96 -14.35
C ILE A 324 -20.90 3.94 -15.21
N ARG A 325 -20.19 3.17 -16.04
CA ARG A 325 -20.80 2.07 -16.81
C ARG A 325 -21.43 1.03 -15.90
N ILE A 326 -20.78 0.66 -14.80
CA ILE A 326 -21.34 -0.24 -13.78
C ILE A 326 -22.55 0.40 -13.09
N LEU A 327 -22.48 1.67 -12.65
CA LEU A 327 -23.63 2.38 -12.07
C LEU A 327 -24.84 2.42 -13.01
N TRP A 328 -24.60 2.77 -14.28
CA TRP A 328 -25.64 2.82 -15.30
C TRP A 328 -26.28 1.45 -15.50
N SER A 329 -25.45 0.41 -15.52
CA SER A 329 -25.88 -0.97 -15.60
C SER A 329 -26.71 -1.39 -14.37
N VAL A 330 -26.35 -0.94 -13.16
CA VAL A 330 -27.15 -1.19 -11.95
C VAL A 330 -28.54 -0.53 -12.05
N LEU A 331 -28.67 0.62 -12.70
CA LEU A 331 -29.96 1.27 -12.89
C LEU A 331 -30.81 0.67 -14.02
N THR A 332 -30.16 0.20 -15.10
CA THR A 332 -30.86 -0.20 -16.34
C THR A 332 -31.01 -1.70 -16.52
N GLN A 333 -30.01 -2.49 -16.12
CA GLN A 333 -29.91 -3.93 -16.35
C GLN A 333 -30.21 -4.76 -15.10
N PHE A 334 -29.96 -4.23 -13.90
CA PHE A 334 -30.14 -4.98 -12.64
C PHE A 334 -31.56 -5.51 -12.45
N ARG A 335 -32.60 -4.77 -12.85
CA ARG A 335 -33.99 -5.24 -12.71
C ARG A 335 -34.44 -6.14 -13.86
N THR A 336 -33.87 -5.95 -15.05
CA THR A 336 -34.37 -6.49 -16.31
C THR A 336 -33.65 -7.76 -16.75
N GLU A 337 -32.36 -7.90 -16.44
CA GLU A 337 -31.52 -9.03 -16.85
C GLU A 337 -31.46 -10.09 -15.74
N GLY A 338 -31.91 -11.33 -16.02
CA GLY A 338 -31.92 -12.43 -15.05
C GLY A 338 -32.97 -12.30 -13.94
N ASN A 339 -33.05 -13.28 -13.05
CA ASN A 339 -34.09 -13.35 -12.03
C ASN A 339 -33.98 -12.19 -11.01
N TYR A 340 -35.10 -11.50 -10.75
CA TYR A 340 -35.20 -10.38 -9.80
C TYR A 340 -36.21 -10.69 -8.70
N VAL A 341 -35.98 -11.79 -7.99
CA VAL A 341 -36.83 -12.25 -6.89
C VAL A 341 -35.93 -12.72 -5.76
N LEU A 342 -36.16 -12.21 -4.55
CA LEU A 342 -35.43 -12.62 -3.36
C LEU A 342 -35.78 -14.07 -3.04
N ASN A 343 -34.79 -14.95 -3.01
CA ASN A 343 -34.96 -16.34 -2.63
C ASN A 343 -33.74 -16.83 -1.82
N PHE A 344 -33.94 -17.05 -0.53
CA PHE A 344 -32.89 -17.52 0.37
C PHE A 344 -32.47 -18.96 0.12
N ALA A 345 -33.38 -19.83 -0.35
CA ALA A 345 -33.08 -21.24 -0.62
C ALA A 345 -32.14 -21.40 -1.82
N THR A 346 -32.35 -20.60 -2.87
CA THR A 346 -31.49 -20.61 -4.07
C THR A 346 -30.35 -19.59 -3.98
N GLN A 347 -30.16 -18.93 -2.83
CA GLN A 347 -29.17 -17.86 -2.63
C GLN A 347 -29.27 -16.71 -3.67
N GLN A 348 -30.50 -16.41 -4.11
CA GLN A 348 -30.77 -15.30 -5.03
C GLN A 348 -31.03 -14.03 -4.23
N TYR A 349 -30.01 -13.17 -4.11
CA TYR A 349 -30.12 -11.92 -3.35
C TYR A 349 -30.38 -10.68 -4.21
N LYS A 350 -30.40 -10.84 -5.53
CA LYS A 350 -30.78 -9.82 -6.51
C LYS A 350 -32.27 -9.48 -6.40
N CYS A 351 -32.57 -8.36 -5.75
CA CYS A 351 -33.93 -7.92 -5.41
C CYS A 351 -34.03 -6.40 -5.21
N TRP A 352 -35.23 -5.95 -4.81
CA TRP A 352 -35.54 -4.55 -4.51
C TRP A 352 -34.75 -3.95 -3.34
N ILE A 353 -34.22 -4.79 -2.45
CA ILE A 353 -33.36 -4.35 -1.34
C ILE A 353 -31.90 -4.23 -1.80
N SER A 354 -31.40 -5.20 -2.57
CA SER A 354 -29.99 -5.20 -2.99
C SER A 354 -29.68 -4.08 -3.99
N LEU A 355 -30.63 -3.71 -4.85
CA LEU A 355 -30.44 -2.67 -5.87
C LEU A 355 -29.98 -1.33 -5.26
N PRO A 356 -30.72 -0.71 -4.31
CA PRO A 356 -30.28 0.55 -3.73
C PRO A 356 -28.98 0.42 -2.93
N ILE A 357 -28.73 -0.72 -2.27
CA ILE A 357 -27.48 -0.93 -1.51
C ILE A 357 -26.28 -0.96 -2.46
N VAL A 358 -26.35 -1.78 -3.52
CA VAL A 358 -25.28 -1.88 -4.53
C VAL A 358 -25.06 -0.52 -5.19
N PHE A 359 -26.14 0.17 -5.59
CA PHE A 359 -26.05 1.50 -6.19
C PHE A 359 -25.38 2.51 -5.27
N VAL A 360 -25.81 2.61 -4.00
CA VAL A 360 -25.27 3.58 -3.03
C VAL A 360 -23.80 3.31 -2.75
N LEU A 361 -23.39 2.05 -2.57
CA LEU A 361 -21.99 1.72 -2.30
C LEU A 361 -21.07 2.05 -3.50
N ILE A 362 -21.48 1.70 -4.72
CA ILE A 362 -20.69 2.01 -5.93
C ILE A 362 -20.73 3.52 -6.21
N PHE A 363 -21.85 4.20 -5.96
CA PHE A 363 -21.94 5.66 -6.06
C PHE A 363 -21.04 6.37 -5.05
N ALA A 364 -21.01 5.91 -3.78
CA ALA A 364 -20.11 6.43 -2.77
C ALA A 364 -18.63 6.27 -3.19
N LEU A 365 -18.28 5.11 -3.75
CA LEU A 365 -16.96 4.86 -4.33
C LEU A 365 -16.65 5.84 -5.48
N GLN A 366 -17.61 6.08 -6.38
CA GLN A 366 -17.47 7.05 -7.47
C GLN A 366 -17.31 8.49 -6.95
N ALA A 367 -18.03 8.88 -5.89
CA ALA A 367 -17.94 10.21 -5.30
C ALA A 367 -16.53 10.48 -4.72
N VAL A 368 -15.93 9.50 -4.03
CA VAL A 368 -14.55 9.62 -3.54
C VAL A 368 -13.56 9.68 -4.70
N ASN A 369 -13.73 8.85 -5.73
CA ASN A 369 -12.85 8.91 -6.90
C ASN A 369 -12.94 10.28 -7.60
N LEU A 370 -14.13 10.91 -7.64
CA LEU A 370 -14.32 12.25 -8.21
C LEU A 370 -13.61 13.32 -7.38
N TYR A 371 -13.64 13.21 -6.05
CA TYR A 371 -12.87 14.09 -5.17
C TYR A 371 -11.37 14.03 -5.47
N TRP A 372 -10.81 12.82 -5.62
CA TRP A 372 -9.40 12.68 -5.99
C TRP A 372 -9.12 13.14 -7.42
N LEU A 373 -10.02 12.92 -8.37
CA LEU A 373 -9.88 13.50 -9.72
C LEU A 373 -9.79 15.02 -9.66
N PHE A 374 -10.62 15.68 -8.85
CA PHE A 374 -10.53 17.13 -8.67
C PHE A 374 -9.14 17.56 -8.17
N LEU A 375 -8.56 16.84 -7.20
CA LEU A 375 -7.21 17.12 -6.72
C LEU A 375 -6.13 16.87 -7.79
N ILE A 376 -6.27 15.80 -8.57
CA ILE A 376 -5.37 15.48 -9.69
C ILE A 376 -5.41 16.58 -10.76
N LEU A 377 -6.62 17.00 -11.16
CA LEU A 377 -6.81 18.07 -12.14
C LEU A 377 -6.33 19.42 -11.61
N ARG A 378 -6.46 19.68 -10.31
CA ARG A 378 -5.90 20.87 -9.67
C ARG A 378 -4.37 20.89 -9.76
N ILE A 379 -3.71 19.74 -9.57
CA ILE A 379 -2.26 19.60 -9.77
C ILE A 379 -1.92 19.83 -11.25
N LEU A 380 -2.65 19.20 -12.18
CA LEU A 380 -2.45 19.40 -13.62
C LEU A 380 -2.58 20.88 -14.03
N TYR A 381 -3.62 21.57 -13.55
CA TYR A 381 -3.83 22.99 -13.81
C TYR A 381 -2.66 23.85 -13.33
N ARG A 382 -2.13 23.55 -12.13
CA ARG A 382 -0.94 24.22 -11.60
C ARG A 382 0.27 24.05 -12.52
N ILE A 383 0.51 22.83 -13.02
CA ILE A 383 1.65 22.54 -13.90
C ILE A 383 1.54 23.33 -15.21
N ILE A 384 0.38 23.30 -15.85
CA ILE A 384 0.16 23.92 -17.16
C ILE A 384 0.15 25.45 -17.08
N TRP A 385 -0.51 26.02 -16.06
CA TRP A 385 -0.79 27.45 -16.02
C TRP A 385 0.19 28.26 -15.17
N GLN A 386 0.73 27.67 -14.09
CA GLN A 386 1.62 28.39 -13.16
C GLN A 386 3.11 28.11 -13.43
N GLY A 387 3.42 27.26 -14.41
CA GLY A 387 4.77 26.97 -14.91
C GLY A 387 5.79 26.84 -13.80
N VAL A 388 5.83 25.68 -13.10
CA VAL A 388 6.75 25.30 -12.00
C VAL A 388 7.53 26.48 -11.43
N THR A 389 6.82 27.41 -10.81
CA THR A 389 7.48 28.48 -10.07
C THR A 389 8.13 27.80 -8.88
N GLU A 390 9.47 27.89 -8.78
CA GLU A 390 10.22 27.44 -7.60
C GLU A 390 9.59 28.08 -6.37
N ASP A 391 8.70 27.34 -5.69
CA ASP A 391 8.10 27.81 -4.45
C ASP A 391 9.20 27.69 -3.39
N THR A 392 9.77 28.83 -3.02
CA THR A 392 10.77 29.08 -1.96
C THR A 392 10.29 28.68 -0.56
N ARG A 393 9.31 27.79 -0.48
CA ARG A 393 8.51 27.46 0.69
C ARG A 393 8.57 25.97 1.08
N SER A 394 9.54 25.21 0.56
CA SER A 394 9.82 23.83 1.00
C SER A 394 11.10 23.66 1.85
N ASP A 395 11.92 24.71 2.01
CA ASP A 395 13.07 24.67 2.93
C ASP A 395 12.70 24.88 4.41
N ASN A 396 11.42 25.14 4.73
CA ASN A 396 10.98 25.35 6.12
C ASN A 396 10.43 24.08 6.81
N GLU A 397 10.54 22.90 6.17
CA GLU A 397 10.36 21.60 6.85
C GLU A 397 11.68 20.82 6.99
N GLU A 398 12.82 21.41 6.62
CA GLU A 398 14.13 20.95 7.11
C GLU A 398 14.41 21.59 8.48
N ALA A 399 13.67 21.17 9.51
CA ALA A 399 14.25 21.26 10.85
C ALA A 399 15.48 20.34 10.84
N PRO A 400 16.71 20.86 11.02
CA PRO A 400 17.82 19.97 11.29
C PRO A 400 17.48 19.24 12.58
N ASP A 401 17.57 17.91 12.58
CA ASP A 401 17.85 17.19 13.82
C ASP A 401 19.11 17.86 14.38
N SER A 402 18.93 18.72 15.36
CA SER A 402 19.98 19.49 16.01
C SER A 402 20.82 18.54 16.85
N ASP A 403 21.72 17.81 16.20
CA ASP A 403 22.75 16.98 16.83
C ASP A 403 24.09 17.17 16.10
N SER A 404 24.36 18.40 15.66
CA SER A 404 25.71 18.88 15.35
C SER A 404 26.11 19.92 16.38
N LEU A 405 26.30 19.50 17.63
CA LEU A 405 27.14 20.24 18.55
C LEU A 405 28.57 19.77 18.35
N SER A 406 29.39 20.72 17.90
CA SER A 406 30.84 20.72 17.87
C SER A 406 31.42 20.23 19.18
N ASP A 407 32.20 19.15 19.15
CA ASP A 407 33.05 18.75 20.25
C ASP A 407 34.47 19.26 19.93
N SER A 408 34.81 20.43 20.45
CA SER A 408 36.21 20.84 20.62
C SER A 408 36.67 20.25 21.96
N PRO A 409 37.77 19.49 22.00
CA PRO A 409 38.26 18.95 23.27
C PRO A 409 38.86 20.09 24.11
N ASP A 410 38.22 20.41 25.23
CA ASP A 410 38.76 21.33 26.22
C ASP A 410 39.82 20.57 27.04
N GLU A 411 41.07 21.03 26.90
CA GLU A 411 42.23 20.53 27.62
C GLU A 411 42.14 20.93 29.10
N ASN A 412 42.15 19.90 29.93
CA ASN A 412 42.12 19.97 31.38
C ASN A 412 43.41 20.64 31.91
N LYS A 413 43.37 21.93 32.25
CA LYS A 413 44.34 22.55 33.18
C LYS A 413 43.70 22.65 34.56
N LYS A 414 44.11 21.74 35.45
CA LYS A 414 44.09 21.95 36.89
C LYS A 414 45.53 22.16 37.37
N ASP A 415 45.65 23.14 38.24
CA ASP A 415 46.87 23.62 38.90
C ASP A 415 47.68 22.52 39.59
N GLN A 416 49.00 22.62 39.44
CA GLN A 416 50.01 22.49 40.50
C GLN A 416 51.18 23.42 40.21
#